data_AF-L1IMJ8-F1
#
_entry.id   AF-L1IMJ8-F1
#
_cell.length_a   1.000
_cell.length_b   1.000
_cell.length_c   1.000
_cell.angle_alpha   90.00
_cell.angle_beta   90.00
_cell.angle_gamma   90.00
#
_symmetry.space_group_name_H-M   'P 1'
#
loop_
_entity.id
_entity.type
_entity.pdbx_description
1 polymer ?
#
loop_
_entity_poly.entity_id
_entity_poly.type
_entity_poly.pdbx_seq_one_letter_code
_entity_poly.pdbx_strand_id
1 'polypeptide(L)'
;MYYKYNAVLRLPDSHKVNKYVTTLHCVVSGVIKLSKTTRLPSSRVVYRGLKGVRMPARFVEEDARGVSGGVEYGMLSTSTERQVALQYAKEGSLPTVFEISCGAIDRGADLELLSQYPEEKEILYPPLSYLEV
;
A
#
# COMPACT_ATOMS: atom_id res chain seq x y z
N MET A 1 -1.76 10.87 -10.41
CA MET A 1 -1.14 10.05 -11.48
C MET A 1 -0.91 8.58 -11.06
N TYR A 2 -0.70 8.31 -9.77
CA TYR A 2 -0.40 6.98 -9.21
C TYR A 2 -1.32 5.83 -9.69
N TYR A 3 -2.60 6.10 -9.96
CA TYR A 3 -3.55 5.08 -10.43
C TYR A 3 -3.10 4.40 -11.74
N LYS A 4 -2.39 5.11 -12.63
CA LYS A 4 -1.84 4.53 -13.87
C LYS A 4 -0.71 3.56 -13.58
N TYR A 5 0.13 3.88 -12.60
CA TYR A 5 1.24 3.03 -12.17
C TYR A 5 0.71 1.76 -11.49
N ASN A 6 -0.24 1.90 -10.57
CA ASN A 6 -0.86 0.76 -9.91
C ASN A 6 -1.68 -0.10 -10.88
N ALA A 7 -2.32 0.47 -11.89
CA ALA A 7 -3.01 -0.30 -12.93
C ALA A 7 -2.03 -1.17 -13.73
N VAL A 8 -0.88 -0.62 -14.14
CA VAL A 8 0.17 -1.36 -14.86
C VAL A 8 0.78 -2.45 -14.00
N LEU A 9 1.04 -2.18 -12.71
CA LEU A 9 1.59 -3.17 -11.80
C LEU A 9 0.61 -4.32 -11.52
N ARG A 10 -0.69 -4.04 -11.43
CA ARG A 10 -1.74 -5.06 -11.19
C ARG A 10 -2.11 -5.85 -12.43
N LEU A 11 -2.02 -5.24 -13.62
CA LEU A 11 -2.41 -5.83 -14.90
C LEU A 11 -1.36 -5.52 -15.98
N PRO A 12 -0.15 -6.11 -15.93
CA PRO A 12 0.97 -5.74 -16.80
C PRO A 12 0.70 -5.96 -18.30
N ASP A 13 -0.15 -6.91 -18.66
CA ASP A 13 -0.46 -7.26 -20.06
C ASP A 13 -1.62 -6.45 -20.66
N SER A 14 -2.39 -5.73 -19.83
CA SER A 14 -3.52 -4.93 -20.31
C SER A 14 -3.09 -3.58 -20.89
N HIS A 15 -1.87 -3.12 -20.59
CA HIS A 15 -1.36 -1.82 -20.99
C HIS A 15 -0.35 -1.91 -22.14
N LYS A 16 -0.86 -1.98 -23.37
CA LYS A 16 -0.04 -2.13 -24.60
C LYS A 16 0.70 -0.86 -25.05
N VAL A 17 0.30 0.32 -24.58
CA VAL A 17 0.81 1.61 -25.09
C VAL A 17 1.96 2.18 -24.25
N ASN A 18 1.86 2.19 -22.92
CA ASN A 18 2.92 2.68 -22.04
C ASN A 18 2.93 1.89 -20.72
N LYS A 19 4.06 1.26 -20.43
CA LYS A 19 4.31 0.46 -19.22
C LYS A 19 5.01 1.23 -18.11
N TYR A 20 5.36 2.50 -18.33
CA TYR A 20 6.03 3.39 -17.37
C TYR A 20 7.28 2.77 -16.72
N VAL A 21 8.00 1.89 -17.44
CA VAL A 21 9.06 1.03 -16.87
C VAL A 21 10.12 1.85 -16.14
N THR A 22 10.66 2.89 -16.78
CA THR A 22 11.69 3.75 -16.19
C THR A 22 11.17 4.48 -14.95
N THR A 23 9.96 5.06 -15.02
CA THR A 23 9.37 5.78 -13.89
C THR A 23 9.10 4.84 -12.71
N LEU A 24 8.50 3.67 -12.97
CA LEU A 24 8.25 2.64 -11.96
C LEU A 24 9.57 2.20 -11.33
N HIS A 25 10.61 1.94 -12.12
CA HIS A 25 11.91 1.56 -11.61
C HIS A 25 12.49 2.63 -10.67
N CYS A 26 12.47 3.90 -11.07
CA CYS A 26 12.96 5.01 -10.25
C CYS A 26 12.15 5.17 -8.95
N VAL A 27 10.82 5.15 -9.03
CA VAL A 27 9.94 5.30 -7.87
C VAL A 27 10.13 4.15 -6.89
N VAL A 28 10.10 2.90 -7.37
CA VAL A 28 10.28 1.72 -6.52
C VAL A 28 11.68 1.70 -5.88
N SER A 29 12.72 2.07 -6.63
CA SER A 29 14.08 2.22 -6.08
C SER A 29 14.12 3.26 -4.95
N GLY A 30 13.44 4.40 -5.13
CA GLY A 30 13.31 5.44 -4.11
C GLY A 30 12.60 4.92 -2.86
N VAL A 31 11.45 4.27 -3.02
CA VAL A 31 10.68 3.68 -1.92
C VAL A 31 11.52 2.69 -1.11
N ILE A 32 12.22 1.76 -1.78
CA ILE A 32 13.07 0.76 -1.09
C ILE A 32 14.22 1.41 -0.31
N LYS A 33 14.79 2.51 -0.81
CA LYS A 33 15.88 3.20 -0.13
C LYS A 33 15.39 4.02 1.05
N LEU A 34 14.30 4.77 0.87
CA LEU A 34 13.70 5.60 1.90
C LEU A 34 13.15 4.76 3.05
N SER A 35 12.55 3.60 2.76
CA SER A 35 12.02 2.71 3.80
C SER A 35 13.08 2.27 4.80
N LYS A 36 14.33 2.11 4.38
CA LYS A 36 15.44 1.76 5.29
C LYS A 36 15.77 2.87 6.30
N THR A 37 15.47 4.12 5.96
CA THR A 37 15.74 5.29 6.80
C THR A 37 14.49 5.82 7.51
N THR A 38 13.31 5.32 7.16
CA THR A 38 12.05 5.75 7.76
C THR A 38 12.02 5.48 9.26
N ARG A 39 11.67 6.52 10.03
CA ARG A 39 11.41 6.39 11.45
C ARG A 39 10.11 5.61 11.63
N LEU A 40 10.13 4.63 12.54
CA LEU A 40 8.95 3.84 12.83
C LEU A 40 7.90 4.70 13.57
N PRO A 41 6.62 4.61 13.20
CA PRO A 41 5.54 5.19 13.99
C PRO A 41 5.59 4.68 15.42
N SER A 42 5.29 5.55 16.40
CA SER A 42 5.25 5.16 17.82
C SER A 42 4.22 4.07 18.09
N SER A 43 3.09 4.10 17.36
CA SER A 43 2.02 3.11 17.41
C SER A 43 2.40 1.76 16.82
N ARG A 44 3.47 1.68 16.00
CA ARG A 44 3.81 0.52 15.16
C ARG A 44 2.70 0.09 14.21
N VAL A 45 1.85 1.03 13.82
CA VAL A 45 0.67 0.80 12.99
C VAL A 45 0.57 1.84 11.89
N VAL A 46 0.16 1.38 10.71
CA VAL A 46 -0.27 2.22 9.59
C VAL A 46 -1.67 1.78 9.12
N TYR A 47 -2.40 2.69 8.50
CA TYR A 47 -3.80 2.49 8.13
C TYR A 47 -4.00 2.62 6.63
N ARG A 48 -4.88 1.79 6.06
CA ARG A 48 -5.29 1.92 4.66
C ARG A 48 -6.79 1.85 4.51
N GLY A 49 -7.35 2.89 3.90
CA GLY A 49 -8.75 2.91 3.47
C GLY A 49 -8.94 2.20 2.14
N LEU A 50 -9.95 1.34 2.06
CA LEU A 50 -10.39 0.67 0.85
C LEU A 50 -11.87 0.98 0.61
N LYS A 51 -12.22 1.16 -0.66
CA LYS A 51 -13.60 1.36 -1.12
C LYS A 51 -13.91 0.42 -2.28
N GLY A 52 -15.15 -0.07 -2.33
CA GLY A 52 -15.69 -0.87 -3.43
C GLY A 52 -15.16 -2.30 -3.53
N VAL A 53 -14.49 -2.81 -2.48
CA VAL A 53 -13.91 -4.16 -2.49
C VAL A 53 -14.51 -4.99 -1.36
N ARG A 54 -15.20 -6.08 -1.71
CA ARG A 54 -15.52 -7.15 -0.77
C ARG A 54 -14.29 -8.02 -0.61
N MET A 55 -13.80 -8.19 0.62
CA MET A 55 -12.70 -9.11 0.86
C MET A 55 -13.15 -10.54 0.52
N PRO A 56 -12.38 -11.28 -0.31
CA PRO A 56 -12.71 -12.65 -0.60
C PRO A 56 -12.46 -13.52 0.64
N ALA A 57 -13.24 -14.60 0.81
CA ALA A 57 -13.13 -15.46 1.99
C ALA A 57 -11.71 -16.02 2.17
N ARG A 58 -11.05 -16.40 1.07
CA ARG A 58 -9.63 -16.81 1.02
C ARG A 58 -8.61 -15.81 1.57
N PHE A 59 -9.00 -14.55 1.80
CA PHE A 59 -8.12 -13.57 2.43
C PHE A 59 -7.93 -13.89 3.91
N VAL A 60 -8.95 -14.46 4.57
CA VAL A 60 -8.93 -14.80 6.00
C VAL A 60 -8.91 -16.30 6.28
N GLU A 61 -9.17 -17.14 5.28
CA GLU A 61 -9.05 -18.59 5.39
C GLU A 61 -7.59 -19.01 5.23
N GLU A 62 -7.05 -19.70 6.22
CA GLU A 62 -5.70 -20.28 6.16
C GLU A 62 -5.60 -21.34 5.05
N ASP A 63 -4.49 -21.29 4.29
CA ASP A 63 -4.16 -22.34 3.33
C ASP A 63 -3.59 -23.60 4.01
N ALA A 64 -3.21 -24.60 3.22
CA ALA A 64 -2.62 -25.85 3.72
C ALA A 64 -1.30 -25.69 4.49
N ARG A 65 -0.73 -24.48 4.53
CA ARG A 65 0.51 -24.11 5.24
C ARG A 65 0.23 -23.20 6.44
N GLY A 66 -1.03 -22.93 6.77
CA GLY A 66 -1.44 -22.06 7.87
C GLY A 66 -1.28 -20.57 7.54
N VAL A 67 -1.34 -20.19 6.26
CA VAL A 67 -1.13 -18.81 5.83
C VAL A 67 -2.42 -18.22 5.26
N SER A 68 -2.81 -17.06 5.78
CA SER A 68 -3.92 -16.21 5.31
C SER A 68 -3.41 -14.83 4.93
N GLY A 69 -4.09 -14.16 3.99
CA GLY A 69 -3.73 -12.82 3.56
C GLY A 69 -3.80 -12.58 2.06
N GLY A 70 -3.02 -11.61 1.60
CA GLY A 70 -3.01 -11.22 0.19
C GLY A 70 -1.86 -10.31 -0.22
N VAL A 71 -1.53 -10.36 -1.50
CA VAL A 71 -0.49 -9.53 -2.13
C VAL A 71 -1.15 -8.31 -2.79
N GLU A 72 -0.66 -7.11 -2.46
CA GLU A 72 -0.92 -5.92 -3.28
C GLU A 72 0.16 -5.82 -4.38
N TYR A 73 -0.25 -6.01 -5.63
CA TYR A 73 0.64 -5.91 -6.78
C TYR A 73 1.07 -4.47 -7.06
N GLY A 74 0.21 -3.49 -6.76
CA GLY A 74 0.55 -2.06 -6.85
C GLY A 74 1.43 -1.60 -5.69
N MET A 75 1.79 -0.32 -5.69
CA MET A 75 2.35 0.29 -4.48
C MET A 75 1.24 0.44 -3.44
N LEU A 76 1.53 0.04 -2.21
CA LEU A 76 0.57 0.02 -1.10
C LEU A 76 0.73 1.30 -0.27
N SER A 77 -0.13 2.28 -0.56
CA SER A 77 -0.19 3.55 0.16
C SER A 77 -0.97 3.40 1.48
N THR A 78 -0.38 3.88 2.57
CA THR A 78 -0.95 3.83 3.93
C THR A 78 -0.70 5.16 4.63
N SER A 79 -1.38 5.43 5.73
CA SER A 79 -1.18 6.64 6.55
C SER A 79 -0.90 6.25 8.00
N THR A 80 -0.08 7.01 8.71
CA THR A 80 0.03 6.88 10.17
C THR A 80 -1.23 7.40 10.89
N GLU A 81 -2.07 8.16 10.19
CA GLU A 81 -3.28 8.79 10.73
C GLU A 81 -4.54 8.04 10.30
N ARG A 82 -5.22 7.41 11.26
CA ARG A 82 -6.45 6.62 11.00
C ARG A 82 -7.54 7.43 10.31
N GLN A 83 -7.63 8.73 10.59
CA GLN A 83 -8.66 9.59 10.00
C GLN A 83 -8.47 9.77 8.49
N VAL A 84 -7.23 9.80 8.00
CA VAL A 84 -6.93 9.87 6.56
C VAL A 84 -7.43 8.60 5.89
N ALA A 85 -7.12 7.42 6.43
CA ALA A 85 -7.64 6.15 5.91
C ALA A 85 -9.18 6.08 5.89
N LEU A 86 -9.84 6.63 6.92
CA LEU A 86 -11.31 6.70 6.96
C LEU A 86 -11.89 7.59 5.86
N GLN A 87 -11.25 8.70 5.50
CA GLN A 87 -11.69 9.56 4.41
C GLN A 87 -11.71 8.77 3.09
N TYR A 88 -10.62 8.06 2.79
CA TYR A 88 -10.52 7.21 1.60
C TYR A 88 -11.52 6.05 1.55
N ALA A 89 -11.87 5.47 2.70
CA ALA A 89 -12.85 4.38 2.78
C ALA A 89 -14.30 4.87 2.58
N LYS A 90 -14.65 6.06 3.09
CA LYS A 90 -16.02 6.60 3.09
C LYS A 90 -16.53 7.06 1.73
N GLU A 91 -15.65 7.28 0.77
CA GLU A 91 -16.01 7.74 -0.59
C GLU A 91 -16.63 6.64 -1.49
N GLY A 92 -17.08 5.50 -0.95
CA GLY A 92 -17.65 4.42 -1.77
C GLY A 92 -18.48 3.39 -1.00
N SER A 93 -18.91 2.35 -1.71
CA SER A 93 -19.59 1.18 -1.13
C SER A 93 -18.60 0.24 -0.44
N LEU A 94 -19.06 -0.53 0.55
CA LEU A 94 -18.23 -1.50 1.30
C LEU A 94 -16.96 -0.87 1.93
N PRO A 95 -17.10 0.17 2.76
CA PRO A 95 -15.95 0.84 3.39
C PRO A 95 -15.19 -0.14 4.28
N THR A 96 -13.88 -0.31 4.02
CA THR A 96 -13.00 -1.18 4.79
C THR A 96 -11.75 -0.38 5.18
N VAL A 97 -11.28 -0.55 6.41
CA VAL A 97 -10.00 0.01 6.87
C VAL A 97 -9.12 -1.13 7.33
N PHE A 98 -7.92 -1.22 6.75
CA PHE A 98 -6.87 -2.07 7.26
C PHE A 98 -6.07 -1.33 8.31
N GLU A 99 -5.80 -2.02 9.41
CA GLU A 99 -4.83 -1.66 10.42
C GLU A 99 -3.66 -2.62 10.28
N ILE A 100 -2.50 -2.11 9.88
CA ILE A 100 -1.36 -2.92 9.46
C ILE A 100 -0.22 -2.64 10.44
N SER A 101 0.27 -3.70 11.09
CA SER A 101 1.45 -3.61 11.94
C SER A 101 2.70 -3.38 11.10
N CYS A 102 3.65 -2.61 11.62
CA CYS A 102 4.92 -2.38 10.95
C CYS A 102 6.10 -2.46 11.92
N GLY A 103 7.11 -3.24 11.54
CA GLY A 103 8.33 -3.48 12.28
C GLY A 103 9.57 -2.92 11.60
N ALA A 104 10.73 -3.21 12.17
CA ALA A 104 11.98 -2.67 11.68
C ALA A 104 12.37 -3.19 10.28
N ILE A 105 11.90 -4.39 9.92
CA ILE A 105 12.21 -5.11 8.68
C ILE A 105 11.24 -4.74 7.56
N ASP A 106 9.98 -4.53 7.91
CA ASP A 106 8.78 -4.44 7.07
C ASP A 106 8.13 -3.04 7.18
N ARG A 107 8.95 -2.00 7.35
CA ARG A 107 8.49 -0.61 7.28
C ARG A 107 8.43 -0.12 5.84
N GLY A 108 7.45 0.73 5.52
CA GLY A 108 7.37 1.45 4.26
C GLY A 108 8.24 2.72 4.26
N ALA A 109 8.21 3.43 3.13
CA ALA A 109 8.85 4.72 2.96
C ALA A 109 7.94 5.85 3.46
N ASP A 110 8.42 6.63 4.40
CA ASP A 110 7.84 7.92 4.78
C ASP A 110 8.05 8.93 3.65
N LEU A 111 6.94 9.43 3.11
CA LEU A 111 6.93 10.34 1.98
C LEU A 111 6.60 11.79 2.37
N GLU A 112 6.45 12.12 3.66
CA GLU A 112 5.98 13.44 4.10
C GLU A 112 6.77 14.59 3.44
N LEU A 113 8.10 14.49 3.38
CA LEU A 113 8.96 15.52 2.78
C LEU A 113 8.88 15.62 1.26
N LEU A 114 8.44 14.56 0.57
CA LEU A 114 8.46 14.46 -0.89
C LEU A 114 7.05 14.51 -1.51
N SER A 115 6.02 14.27 -0.70
CA SER A 115 4.63 14.18 -1.15
C SER A 115 4.10 15.55 -1.53
N GLN A 116 3.19 15.56 -2.51
CA GLN A 116 2.35 16.73 -2.81
C GLN A 116 1.25 16.94 -1.75
N TYR A 117 1.02 15.94 -0.89
CA TYR A 117 0.02 15.92 0.18
C TYR A 117 0.68 15.50 1.51
N PRO A 118 1.61 16.32 2.06
CA PRO A 118 2.34 15.99 3.29
C PRO A 118 1.41 15.75 4.51
N GLU A 119 0.23 16.37 4.51
CA GLU A 119 -0.80 16.21 5.54
C GLU A 119 -1.39 14.79 5.62
N GLU A 120 -1.24 13.98 4.57
CA GLU A 120 -1.73 12.60 4.56
C GLU A 120 -0.84 11.64 5.37
N LYS A 121 0.36 12.09 5.79
CA LYS A 121 1.31 11.30 6.58
C LYS A 121 1.56 9.92 5.96
N GLU A 122 1.81 9.92 4.65
CA GLU A 122 1.87 8.71 3.84
C GLU A 122 3.10 7.87 4.16
N ILE A 123 2.87 6.58 4.45
CA ILE A 123 3.87 5.53 4.42
C ILE A 123 3.59 4.65 3.20
N LEU A 124 4.50 4.65 2.23
CA LEU A 124 4.36 3.92 0.97
C LEU A 124 5.18 2.63 0.97
N TYR A 125 4.53 1.52 0.69
CA TYR A 125 5.15 0.22 0.55
C TYR A 125 5.41 -0.13 -0.93
N PRO A 126 6.49 -0.88 -1.23
CA PRO A 126 6.79 -1.27 -2.60
C PRO A 126 5.73 -2.22 -3.16
N PRO A 127 5.70 -2.39 -4.50
CA PRO A 127 4.90 -3.44 -5.15
C PRO A 127 5.19 -4.82 -4.57
N LEU A 128 4.19 -5.71 -4.65
CA LEU A 128 4.27 -7.09 -4.16
C LEU A 128 4.41 -7.20 -2.63
N SER A 129 3.92 -6.21 -1.89
CA SER A 129 3.84 -6.30 -0.43
C SER A 129 2.73 -7.28 -0.04
N TYR A 130 3.09 -8.25 0.80
CA TYR A 130 2.15 -9.22 1.37
C TYR A 130 1.58 -8.69 2.68
N LEU A 131 0.26 -8.81 2.86
CA LEU A 131 -0.44 -8.54 4.10
C LEU A 131 -0.95 -9.87 4.64
N GLU A 132 -0.42 -10.29 5.77
CA GLU A 132 -0.91 -11.44 6.55
C GLU A 132 -2.04 -10.98 7.49
N VAL A 133 -3.04 -11.83 7.68
CA VAL A 133 -4.19 -11.58 8.58
C VAL A 133 -4.50 -12.78 9.46
#